data_AF-A0A6A5TRM3-F1
#
_entry.id   AF-A0A6A5TRM3-F1
#
_cell.length_a   1.000
_cell.length_b   1.000
_cell.length_c   1.000
_cell.angle_alpha   90.00
_cell.angle_beta   90.00
_cell.angle_gamma   90.00
#
_symmetry.space_group_name_H-M   'P 1'
#
loop_
_entity.id
_entity.type
_entity.pdbx_description
1 polymer ?
#
loop_
_entity_poly.entity_id
_entity_poly.type
_entity_poly.pdbx_seq_one_letter_code
_entity_poly.pdbx_strand_id
1 'polypeptide(L)'
;MKNMNEDFARQLALPCYMFNHAHAFSQVTKWLAYNFAGHITEKRPQGFKWTHMHLSPPDFVGPMNHARGGLKTTLHRGLWDKVGDLLENGPDCDDCDDWDSVAGRYFAELVRIAAYPLEKVFPKNSITAILQRLDDFSLGRIGDCEHCNTDWSYFIRRAIERTEDNFDGFCMDCMDASRPQRGPTDADYWKGLKSVGGRWDVKCRVRHGQQTWYVSWCGRDEHRQKLLKEAGAKRKCLPTAGMLDD
;
A
#
# COMPACT_ATOMS: atom_id res chain seq x y z
N MET A 1 11.56 -9.20 14.07
CA MET A 1 12.38 -7.98 13.84
C MET A 1 12.00 -6.85 14.83
N LYS A 2 12.09 -7.05 16.15
CA LYS A 2 11.58 -6.06 17.12
C LYS A 2 12.52 -4.86 17.40
N ASN A 3 13.75 -4.85 16.88
CA ASN A 3 14.77 -3.82 17.15
C ASN A 3 15.39 -3.22 15.87
N MET A 4 14.67 -3.19 14.75
CA MET A 4 15.18 -2.58 13.52
C MET A 4 14.97 -1.07 13.57
N ASN A 5 16.04 -0.27 13.42
CA ASN A 5 15.95 1.17 13.27
C ASN A 5 16.07 1.58 11.78
N GLU A 6 15.71 2.82 11.47
CA GLU A 6 15.66 3.34 10.09
C GLU A 6 16.99 3.22 9.35
N ASP A 7 18.09 3.49 10.05
CA ASP A 7 19.43 3.44 9.48
C ASP A 7 19.89 2.03 9.17
N PHE A 8 19.58 1.10 10.07
CA PHE A 8 19.89 -0.30 9.89
C PHE A 8 19.07 -0.91 8.75
N ALA A 9 17.77 -0.60 8.67
CA ALA A 9 16.91 -1.07 7.59
C ALA A 9 17.39 -0.58 6.22
N ARG A 10 17.74 0.72 6.09
CA ARG A 10 18.28 1.26 4.83
C ARG A 10 19.60 0.60 4.43
N GLN A 11 20.45 0.26 5.40
CA GLN A 11 21.73 -0.43 5.17
C GLN A 11 21.59 -1.90 4.78
N LEU A 12 20.53 -2.58 5.22
CA LEU A 12 20.32 -3.99 4.93
C LEU A 12 19.78 -4.29 3.54
N ALA A 13 19.12 -3.33 2.87
CA ALA A 13 18.51 -3.56 1.57
C ALA A 13 19.53 -4.04 0.52
N LEU A 14 20.67 -3.36 0.41
CA LEU A 14 21.71 -3.69 -0.56
C LEU A 14 22.34 -5.08 -0.33
N PRO A 15 22.83 -5.43 0.88
CA PRO A 15 23.32 -6.78 1.16
C PRO A 15 22.30 -7.87 0.86
N CYS A 16 21.02 -7.67 1.24
CA CYS A 16 19.99 -8.66 0.95
C CYS A 16 19.87 -8.90 -0.56
N TYR A 17 19.84 -7.83 -1.37
CA TYR A 17 19.83 -7.91 -2.82
C TYR A 17 21.07 -8.59 -3.40
N MET A 18 22.26 -8.17 -2.97
CA MET A 18 23.53 -8.71 -3.46
C MET A 18 23.68 -10.22 -3.20
N PHE A 19 23.25 -10.68 -2.02
CA PHE A 19 23.30 -12.10 -1.66
C PHE A 19 22.05 -12.87 -2.11
N ASN A 20 21.20 -12.29 -2.96
CA ASN A 20 19.98 -12.90 -3.47
C ASN A 20 19.05 -13.43 -2.37
N HIS A 21 19.02 -12.75 -1.22
CA HIS A 21 18.21 -13.14 -0.06
C HIS A 21 16.80 -12.51 -0.16
N ALA A 22 15.97 -13.07 -1.05
CA ALA A 22 14.63 -12.56 -1.36
C ALA A 22 13.75 -12.26 -0.13
N HIS A 23 13.71 -13.18 0.84
CA HIS A 23 12.85 -13.04 2.02
C HIS A 23 13.24 -11.86 2.92
N ALA A 24 14.53 -11.71 3.21
CA ALA A 24 15.04 -10.59 4.00
C ALA A 24 14.88 -9.25 3.27
N PHE A 25 15.09 -9.22 1.95
CA PHE A 25 14.89 -8.01 1.16
C PHE A 25 13.43 -7.55 1.17
N SER A 26 12.49 -8.48 0.96
CA SER A 26 11.05 -8.20 1.08
C SER A 26 10.72 -7.67 2.48
N GLN A 27 11.19 -8.32 3.55
CA GLN A 27 10.91 -7.85 4.91
C GLN A 27 11.50 -6.46 5.20
N VAL A 28 12.74 -6.20 4.80
CA VAL A 28 13.41 -4.90 5.01
C VAL A 28 12.70 -3.79 4.24
N THR A 29 12.36 -4.03 2.97
CA THR A 29 11.65 -3.05 2.14
C THR A 29 10.22 -2.83 2.59
N LYS A 30 9.50 -3.88 3.04
CA LYS A 30 8.21 -3.73 3.72
C LYS A 30 8.38 -2.81 4.91
N TRP A 31 9.27 -3.16 5.83
CA TRP A 31 9.48 -2.37 7.05
C TRP A 31 9.79 -0.90 6.73
N LEU A 32 10.64 -0.61 5.74
CA LEU A 32 10.95 0.75 5.31
C LEU A 32 9.70 1.51 4.84
N ALA A 33 8.85 0.92 4.01
CA ALA A 33 7.65 1.58 3.49
C ALA A 33 6.68 1.99 4.63
N TYR A 34 6.51 1.13 5.63
CA TYR A 34 5.57 1.36 6.75
C TYR A 34 6.16 2.22 7.87
N ASN A 35 7.45 2.06 8.19
CA ASN A 35 8.06 2.60 9.41
C ASN A 35 8.93 3.83 9.18
N PHE A 36 9.42 4.08 7.96
CA PHE A 36 10.27 5.24 7.67
C PHE A 36 9.42 6.51 7.51
N ALA A 37 9.79 7.58 8.23
CA ALA A 37 9.19 8.89 8.06
C ALA A 37 9.84 9.68 6.92
N GLY A 38 9.04 10.31 6.06
CA GLY A 38 9.54 11.13 4.96
C GLY A 38 9.98 10.34 3.73
N HIS A 39 11.00 10.86 3.03
CA HIS A 39 11.49 10.33 1.76
C HIS A 39 12.52 9.24 1.97
N ILE A 40 12.21 8.02 1.50
CA ILE A 40 13.09 6.86 1.66
C ILE A 40 14.28 6.98 0.71
N THR A 41 15.48 6.92 1.24
CA THR A 41 16.73 6.88 0.47
C THR A 41 17.49 5.58 0.74
N GLU A 42 18.37 5.19 -0.17
CA GLU A 42 19.35 4.14 0.12
C GLU A 42 20.40 4.66 1.10
N LYS A 43 20.86 3.81 2.02
CA LYS A 43 22.02 4.09 2.88
C LYS A 43 22.99 2.93 2.76
N ARG A 44 24.26 3.21 2.50
CA ARG A 44 25.29 2.16 2.42
C ARG A 44 25.74 1.71 3.81
N PRO A 45 26.03 0.42 4.02
CA PRO A 45 26.62 -0.07 5.26
C PRO A 45 27.90 0.68 5.63
N GLN A 46 28.08 0.98 6.92
CA GLN A 46 29.34 1.59 7.40
C GLN A 46 30.52 0.65 7.11
N GLY A 47 31.61 1.20 6.55
CA GLY A 47 32.81 0.42 6.20
C GLY A 47 32.79 -0.26 4.83
N PHE A 48 31.70 -0.16 4.06
CA PHE A 48 31.63 -0.68 2.69
C PHE A 48 32.41 0.24 1.72
N LYS A 49 33.58 -0.22 1.25
CA LYS A 49 34.52 0.58 0.45
C LYS A 49 34.18 0.67 -1.05
N TRP A 50 33.27 -0.16 -1.55
CA TRP A 50 33.01 -0.27 -2.99
C TRP A 50 32.04 0.83 -3.41
N THR A 51 32.58 1.91 -3.98
CA THR A 51 31.83 3.12 -4.36
C THR A 51 30.76 2.88 -5.42
N HIS A 52 30.90 1.82 -6.22
CA HIS A 52 29.99 1.53 -7.33
C HIS A 52 28.91 0.49 -7.00
N MET A 53 28.96 -0.16 -5.82
CA MET A 53 27.90 -1.08 -5.40
C MET A 53 26.80 -0.34 -4.66
N HIS A 54 25.67 -0.20 -5.33
CA HIS A 54 24.46 0.43 -4.85
C HIS A 54 23.27 -0.22 -5.55
N LEU A 55 22.10 -0.17 -4.93
CA LEU A 55 20.86 -0.44 -5.63
C LEU A 55 20.69 0.68 -6.65
N SER A 56 20.48 0.33 -7.92
CA SER A 56 20.23 1.34 -8.95
C SER A 56 19.10 2.27 -8.46
N PRO A 57 19.31 3.59 -8.33
CA PRO A 57 18.31 4.48 -7.74
C PRO A 57 16.93 4.42 -8.43
N PRO A 58 16.85 4.25 -9.77
CA PRO A 58 15.60 3.93 -10.47
C PRO A 58 14.90 2.64 -10.03
N ASP A 59 15.66 1.64 -9.57
CA ASP A 59 15.14 0.32 -9.18
C ASP A 59 14.81 0.23 -7.68
N PHE A 60 15.22 1.21 -6.87
CA PHE A 60 15.00 1.20 -5.43
C PHE A 60 14.33 2.47 -4.91
N VAL A 61 14.98 3.63 -5.00
CA VAL A 61 14.50 4.87 -4.36
C VAL A 61 13.13 5.29 -4.93
N GLY A 62 13.00 5.33 -6.24
CA GLY A 62 11.73 5.67 -6.90
C GLY A 62 10.60 4.70 -6.52
N PRO A 63 10.76 3.39 -6.79
CA PRO A 63 9.82 2.35 -6.39
C PRO A 63 9.46 2.34 -4.89
N MET A 64 10.42 2.60 -3.99
CA MET A 64 10.19 2.56 -2.54
C MET A 64 9.26 3.69 -2.11
N ASN A 65 9.50 4.89 -2.65
CA ASN A 65 8.64 6.03 -2.39
C ASN A 65 7.29 5.90 -3.10
N HIS A 66 7.21 5.19 -4.23
CA HIS A 66 5.94 4.81 -4.84
C HIS A 66 5.16 3.87 -3.92
N ALA A 67 5.79 2.81 -3.40
CA ALA A 67 5.15 1.89 -2.46
C ALA A 67 4.61 2.63 -1.23
N ARG A 68 5.45 3.49 -0.62
CA ARG A 68 5.05 4.35 0.50
C ARG A 68 3.91 5.32 0.13
N GLY A 69 3.95 5.94 -1.04
CA GLY A 69 2.85 6.76 -1.55
C GLY A 69 1.55 5.98 -1.76
N GLY A 70 1.64 4.72 -2.20
CA GLY A 70 0.50 3.81 -2.35
C GLY A 70 -0.20 3.49 -1.02
N LEU A 71 0.57 3.38 0.07
CA LEU A 71 0.03 3.27 1.43
C LEU A 71 -0.77 4.52 1.80
N LYS A 72 -0.23 5.72 1.53
CA LYS A 72 -0.94 6.98 1.73
C LYS A 72 -2.26 7.00 0.96
N THR A 73 -2.23 6.67 -0.33
CA THR A 73 -3.43 6.67 -1.18
C THR A 73 -4.48 5.69 -0.70
N THR A 74 -4.07 4.49 -0.28
CA THR A 74 -4.96 3.47 0.28
C THR A 74 -5.64 3.97 1.55
N LEU A 75 -4.86 4.52 2.47
CA LEU A 75 -5.37 5.07 3.73
C LEU A 75 -6.29 6.27 3.47
N HIS A 76 -5.88 7.21 2.62
CA HIS A 76 -6.67 8.39 2.28
C HIS A 76 -8.07 8.02 1.77
N ARG A 77 -8.16 7.08 0.82
CA ARG A 77 -9.45 6.58 0.32
C ARG A 77 -10.27 5.94 1.44
N GLY A 78 -9.64 5.05 2.21
CA GLY A 78 -10.32 4.38 3.33
C GLY A 78 -10.91 5.34 4.35
N LEU A 79 -10.24 6.45 4.63
CA LEU A 79 -10.73 7.45 5.57
C LEU A 79 -11.79 8.37 4.94
N TRP A 80 -11.62 8.81 3.69
CA TRP A 80 -12.44 9.88 3.11
C TRP A 80 -13.66 9.38 2.33
N ASP A 81 -13.63 8.17 1.75
CA ASP A 81 -14.69 7.71 0.84
C ASP A 81 -16.07 7.71 1.54
N LYS A 82 -16.16 7.21 2.78
CA LYS A 82 -17.45 7.11 3.50
C LYS A 82 -17.96 8.44 4.05
N VAL A 83 -17.06 9.32 4.52
CA VAL A 83 -17.48 10.66 4.95
C VAL A 83 -17.81 11.55 3.73
N GLY A 84 -17.17 11.31 2.59
CA GLY A 84 -17.55 11.92 1.31
C GLY A 84 -18.97 11.52 0.89
N ASP A 85 -19.29 10.23 0.96
CA ASP A 85 -20.64 9.71 0.73
C ASP A 85 -21.69 10.35 1.66
N LEU A 86 -21.36 10.53 2.95
CA LEU A 86 -22.22 11.27 3.88
C LEU A 86 -22.41 12.74 3.47
N LEU A 87 -21.34 13.42 3.06
CA LEU A 87 -21.43 14.84 2.66
C LEU A 87 -22.20 15.02 1.35
N GLU A 88 -22.15 14.05 0.44
CA GLU A 88 -22.87 14.08 -0.83
C GLU A 88 -24.35 13.74 -0.67
N ASN A 89 -24.67 12.71 0.13
CA ASN A 89 -26.02 12.14 0.21
C ASN A 89 -26.77 12.49 1.51
N GLY A 90 -26.07 13.00 2.53
CA GLY A 90 -26.63 13.39 3.82
C GLY A 90 -27.71 14.48 3.75
N PRO A 91 -27.57 15.52 2.91
CA PRO A 91 -28.61 16.54 2.74
C PRO A 91 -29.95 16.00 2.22
N ASP A 92 -29.94 14.84 1.55
CA ASP A 92 -31.13 14.17 1.00
C ASP A 92 -31.74 13.16 2.00
N CYS A 93 -31.25 13.12 3.25
CA CYS A 93 -31.78 12.23 4.28
C CYS A 93 -33.13 12.74 4.81
N ASP A 94 -34.19 11.98 4.59
CA ASP A 94 -35.54 12.32 5.07
C ASP A 94 -35.70 12.21 6.59
N ASP A 95 -34.81 11.47 7.27
CA ASP A 95 -34.94 11.11 8.69
C ASP A 95 -34.27 12.11 9.65
N CYS A 96 -33.26 12.87 9.21
CA CYS A 96 -32.54 13.86 10.03
C CYS A 96 -31.71 14.85 9.22
N ASP A 97 -31.32 15.96 9.85
CA ASP A 97 -30.40 16.97 9.30
C ASP A 97 -29.04 17.01 10.04
N ASP A 98 -28.65 15.89 10.70
CA ASP A 98 -27.45 15.82 11.55
C ASP A 98 -26.15 15.54 10.77
N TRP A 99 -26.22 15.38 9.44
CA TRP A 99 -25.09 14.94 8.60
C TRP A 99 -23.87 15.88 8.71
N ASP A 100 -24.11 17.18 8.85
CA ASP A 100 -23.06 18.21 8.98
C ASP A 100 -22.32 18.08 10.32
N SER A 101 -23.07 17.80 11.38
CA SER A 101 -22.59 17.58 12.74
C SER A 101 -21.80 16.29 12.83
N VAL A 102 -22.23 15.23 12.13
CA VAL A 102 -21.47 13.99 11.97
C VAL A 102 -20.14 14.25 11.28
N ALA A 103 -20.14 14.90 10.12
CA ALA A 103 -18.91 15.22 9.39
C ALA A 103 -17.97 16.11 10.22
N GLY A 104 -18.50 17.14 10.88
CA GLY A 104 -17.75 18.03 11.76
C GLY A 104 -17.08 17.29 12.92
N ARG A 105 -17.81 16.42 13.62
CA ARG A 105 -17.25 15.59 14.69
C ARG A 105 -16.25 14.57 14.17
N TYR A 106 -16.46 14.01 12.97
CA TYR A 106 -15.54 13.08 12.34
C TYR A 106 -14.17 13.73 12.10
N PHE A 107 -14.16 14.93 11.50
CA PHE A 107 -12.91 15.67 11.30
C PHE A 107 -12.31 16.17 12.62
N ALA A 108 -13.12 16.62 13.57
CA ALA A 108 -12.63 17.02 14.90
C ALA A 108 -11.94 15.85 15.61
N GLU A 109 -12.48 14.65 15.48
CA GLU A 109 -11.90 13.44 16.05
C GLU A 109 -10.58 13.08 15.38
N LEU A 110 -10.50 13.12 14.04
CA LEU A 110 -9.24 12.93 13.31
C LEU A 110 -8.18 13.98 13.67
N VAL A 111 -8.59 15.22 13.99
CA VAL A 111 -7.70 16.25 14.52
C VAL A 111 -7.22 15.89 15.93
N ARG A 112 -8.12 15.43 16.82
CA ARG A 112 -7.81 15.03 18.20
C ARG A 112 -6.73 13.94 18.25
N ILE A 113 -6.83 12.94 17.38
CA ILE A 113 -5.84 11.85 17.27
C ILE A 113 -4.63 12.22 16.38
N ALA A 114 -4.50 13.47 15.94
CA ALA A 114 -3.40 13.94 15.10
C ALA A 114 -3.21 13.13 13.78
N ALA A 115 -4.32 12.76 13.15
CA ALA A 115 -4.38 12.11 11.83
C ALA A 115 -4.85 13.04 10.70
N TYR A 116 -5.41 14.21 11.03
CA TYR A 116 -5.89 15.20 10.05
C TYR A 116 -4.98 16.43 9.89
N PRO A 117 -4.86 17.00 8.67
CA PRO A 117 -5.14 16.36 7.39
C PRO A 117 -4.00 15.42 7.02
N LEU A 118 -4.31 14.28 6.40
CA LEU A 118 -3.33 13.23 6.11
C LEU A 118 -2.13 13.74 5.29
N GLU A 119 -2.34 14.69 4.39
CA GLU A 119 -1.34 15.37 3.56
C GLU A 119 -0.24 16.03 4.40
N LYS A 120 -0.59 16.60 5.55
CA LYS A 120 0.34 17.32 6.44
C LYS A 120 0.98 16.37 7.45
N VAL A 121 0.26 15.34 7.88
CA VAL A 121 0.73 14.35 8.87
C VAL A 121 1.70 13.36 8.22
N PHE A 122 1.38 12.85 7.02
CA PHE A 122 2.12 11.78 6.35
C PHE A 122 3.61 12.05 6.10
N PRO A 123 4.05 13.25 5.68
CA PRO A 123 5.48 13.50 5.44
C PRO A 123 6.33 13.43 6.71
N LYS A 124 5.73 13.66 7.88
CA LYS A 124 6.44 13.76 9.18
C LYS A 124 6.33 12.50 10.03
N ASN A 125 5.52 11.53 9.61
CA ASN A 125 5.20 10.35 10.41
C ASN A 125 5.32 9.09 9.56
N SER A 126 5.66 7.98 10.21
CA SER A 126 5.55 6.66 9.57
C SER A 126 4.08 6.29 9.35
N ILE A 127 3.80 5.38 8.41
CA ILE A 127 2.43 4.86 8.25
C ILE A 127 1.99 4.18 9.54
N THR A 128 2.84 3.33 10.12
CA THR A 128 2.55 2.63 11.38
C THR A 128 2.15 3.57 12.51
N ALA A 129 2.84 4.70 12.67
CA ALA A 129 2.49 5.69 13.70
C ALA A 129 1.13 6.37 13.45
N ILE A 130 0.73 6.53 12.18
CA ILE A 130 -0.58 7.08 11.83
C ILE A 130 -1.67 6.04 12.09
N LEU A 131 -1.45 4.79 11.70
CA LEU A 131 -2.39 3.68 11.93
C LEU A 131 -2.66 3.48 13.43
N GLN A 132 -1.60 3.50 14.25
CA GLN A 132 -1.73 3.40 15.72
C GLN A 132 -2.58 4.51 16.33
N ARG A 133 -2.55 5.73 15.78
CA ARG A 133 -3.42 6.82 16.25
C ARG A 133 -4.87 6.63 15.82
N LEU A 134 -5.08 6.02 14.65
CA LEU A 134 -6.42 5.73 14.14
C LEU A 134 -7.12 4.63 14.95
N ASP A 135 -6.38 3.75 15.63
CA ASP A 135 -6.95 2.80 16.60
C ASP A 135 -7.69 3.50 17.75
N ASP A 136 -7.31 4.74 18.09
CA ASP A 136 -7.94 5.55 19.14
C ASP A 136 -9.16 6.35 18.65
N PHE A 137 -9.57 6.18 17.39
CA PHE A 137 -10.70 6.91 16.81
C PHE A 137 -12.02 6.52 17.47
N SER A 138 -12.78 7.51 17.95
CA SER A 138 -14.12 7.31 18.50
C SER A 138 -15.03 8.51 18.24
N LEU A 139 -16.06 8.32 17.41
CA LEU A 139 -17.02 9.38 17.10
C LEU A 139 -18.14 9.50 18.15
N GLY A 140 -18.45 8.39 18.84
CA GLY A 140 -19.66 8.26 19.66
C GLY A 140 -20.94 8.23 18.82
N ARG A 141 -22.09 8.19 19.51
CA ARG A 141 -23.42 8.22 18.88
C ARG A 141 -23.82 9.65 18.54
N ILE A 142 -24.38 9.85 17.35
CA ILE A 142 -24.90 11.13 16.88
C ILE A 142 -26.32 10.89 16.37
N GLY A 143 -27.30 11.37 17.12
CA GLY A 143 -28.71 11.17 16.82
C GLY A 143 -29.17 9.71 16.83
N ASP A 144 -30.35 9.49 16.26
CA ASP A 144 -30.99 8.19 16.13
C ASP A 144 -31.13 7.71 14.67
N CYS A 145 -30.74 8.54 13.71
CA CYS A 145 -30.78 8.19 12.28
C CYS A 145 -29.72 7.12 11.95
N GLU A 146 -30.13 6.06 11.25
CA GLU A 146 -29.23 4.96 10.87
C GLU A 146 -28.10 5.42 9.95
N HIS A 147 -28.36 6.37 9.03
CA HIS A 147 -27.35 6.92 8.14
C HIS A 147 -26.26 7.68 8.91
N CYS A 148 -26.67 8.54 9.85
CA CYS A 148 -25.76 9.36 10.66
C CYS A 148 -25.04 8.57 11.76
N ASN A 149 -25.72 7.56 12.32
CA ASN A 149 -25.22 6.71 13.39
C ASN A 149 -24.59 5.40 12.89
N THR A 150 -24.03 5.42 11.67
CA THR A 150 -23.27 4.29 11.16
C THR A 150 -22.04 4.02 12.06
N ASP A 151 -21.58 2.77 12.15
CA ASP A 151 -20.32 2.46 12.83
C ASP A 151 -19.11 3.02 12.06
N TRP A 152 -18.75 4.27 12.35
CA TRP A 152 -17.59 4.95 11.78
C TRP A 152 -16.28 4.25 12.14
N SER A 153 -16.21 3.65 13.34
CA SER A 153 -15.02 2.92 13.80
C SER A 153 -14.78 1.68 12.93
N TYR A 154 -15.83 1.03 12.43
CA TYR A 154 -15.69 -0.06 11.47
C TYR A 154 -15.00 0.38 10.17
N PHE A 155 -15.35 1.54 9.61
CA PHE A 155 -14.69 2.02 8.39
C PHE A 155 -13.24 2.41 8.62
N ILE A 156 -12.93 3.02 9.77
CA ILE A 156 -11.54 3.32 10.16
C ILE A 156 -10.73 2.03 10.29
N ARG A 157 -11.22 1.02 11.03
CA ARG A 157 -10.56 -0.28 11.16
C ARG A 157 -10.32 -0.94 9.81
N ARG A 158 -11.32 -0.91 8.92
CA ARG A 158 -11.19 -1.46 7.57
C ARG A 158 -10.16 -0.69 6.72
N ALA A 159 -10.03 0.62 6.92
CA ALA A 159 -8.99 1.42 6.28
C ALA A 159 -7.59 1.04 6.78
N ILE A 160 -7.45 0.80 8.08
CA ILE A 160 -6.21 0.30 8.70
C ILE A 160 -5.83 -1.05 8.10
N GLU A 161 -6.70 -2.06 8.19
CA GLU A 161 -6.46 -3.42 7.68
C GLU A 161 -6.03 -3.41 6.20
N ARG A 162 -6.79 -2.69 5.35
CA ARG A 162 -6.46 -2.55 3.92
C ARG A 162 -5.11 -1.91 3.67
N THR A 163 -4.67 -1.01 4.56
CA THR A 163 -3.38 -0.33 4.44
C THR A 163 -2.24 -1.23 4.88
N GLU A 164 -2.40 -2.01 5.96
CA GLU A 164 -1.41 -2.98 6.48
C GLU A 164 -1.14 -4.13 5.50
N ASP A 165 -2.16 -4.53 4.75
CA ASP A 165 -2.09 -5.60 3.74
C ASP A 165 -1.75 -5.08 2.34
N ASN A 166 -1.56 -3.77 2.15
CA ASN A 166 -1.41 -3.20 0.82
C ASN A 166 -0.08 -3.56 0.16
N PHE A 167 0.99 -3.71 0.93
CA PHE A 167 2.35 -3.92 0.42
C PHE A 167 3.13 -4.94 1.24
N ASP A 168 3.79 -5.87 0.56
CA ASP A 168 4.54 -7.00 1.15
C ASP A 168 6.06 -6.83 1.11
N GLY A 169 6.54 -5.65 0.70
CA GLY A 169 7.95 -5.44 0.36
C GLY A 169 8.26 -5.84 -1.07
N PHE A 170 9.43 -5.47 -1.58
CA PHE A 170 9.81 -5.82 -2.94
C PHE A 170 10.04 -7.32 -3.14
N CYS A 171 9.66 -7.78 -4.33
CA CYS A 171 9.89 -9.14 -4.77
C CYS A 171 11.02 -9.14 -5.82
N MET A 172 12.18 -9.69 -5.44
CA MET A 172 13.32 -9.83 -6.37
C MET A 172 12.95 -10.63 -7.61
N ASP A 173 12.14 -11.66 -7.46
CA ASP A 173 11.74 -12.49 -8.61
C ASP A 173 10.88 -11.70 -9.60
N CYS A 174 10.04 -10.77 -9.12
CA CYS A 174 9.31 -9.84 -9.99
C CYS A 174 10.24 -8.81 -10.64
N MET A 175 11.23 -8.29 -9.91
CA MET A 175 12.24 -7.39 -10.47
C MET A 175 13.00 -8.09 -11.59
N ASP A 176 13.59 -9.24 -11.32
CA ASP A 176 14.41 -10.00 -12.27
C ASP A 176 13.60 -10.47 -13.48
N ALA A 177 12.37 -10.95 -13.27
CA ALA A 177 11.53 -11.43 -14.35
C ALA A 177 10.98 -10.30 -15.24
N SER A 178 10.99 -9.03 -14.79
CA SER A 178 10.52 -7.87 -15.56
C SER A 178 11.65 -7.05 -16.19
N ARG A 179 12.90 -7.26 -15.78
CA ARG A 179 14.10 -6.64 -16.38
C ARG A 179 14.31 -7.04 -17.85
N PRO A 180 14.36 -6.09 -18.81
CA PRO A 180 14.53 -6.40 -20.22
C PRO A 180 15.71 -7.36 -20.48
N GLN A 181 15.40 -8.56 -20.97
CA GLN A 181 16.42 -9.53 -21.38
C GLN A 181 16.91 -9.19 -22.78
N ARG A 182 18.22 -9.28 -23.02
CA ARG A 182 18.81 -9.13 -24.36
C ARG A 182 18.55 -10.43 -25.13
N GLY A 183 17.39 -10.54 -25.78
CA GLY A 183 16.99 -11.73 -26.56
C GLY A 183 15.88 -11.45 -27.59
N PRO A 184 15.68 -12.34 -28.58
CA PRO A 184 14.94 -12.02 -29.81
C PRO A 184 13.41 -12.10 -29.74
N THR A 185 12.78 -12.50 -28.63
CA THR A 185 11.31 -12.61 -28.58
C THR A 185 10.69 -11.97 -27.33
N ASP A 186 10.22 -10.74 -27.49
CA ASP A 186 9.42 -10.01 -26.48
C ASP A 186 8.19 -10.84 -26.04
N ALA A 187 7.54 -11.59 -26.94
CA ALA A 187 6.23 -12.20 -26.68
C ALA A 187 6.22 -13.29 -25.58
N ASP A 188 7.19 -14.22 -25.58
CA ASP A 188 7.25 -15.32 -24.60
C ASP A 188 7.73 -14.85 -23.23
N TYR A 189 8.65 -13.88 -23.22
CA TYR A 189 9.17 -13.25 -22.03
C TYR A 189 8.06 -12.65 -21.14
N TRP A 190 7.10 -11.93 -21.73
CA TRP A 190 6.01 -11.29 -20.98
C TRP A 190 4.88 -12.25 -20.56
N LYS A 191 4.73 -13.41 -21.21
CA LYS A 191 3.74 -14.44 -20.80
C LYS A 191 4.05 -15.00 -19.41
N GLY A 192 5.33 -14.99 -19.03
CA GLY A 192 5.81 -15.43 -17.72
C GLY A 192 5.38 -14.55 -16.55
N LEU A 193 5.04 -13.28 -16.80
CA LEU A 193 4.77 -12.22 -15.83
C LEU A 193 3.30 -11.96 -15.51
N LYS A 194 2.39 -12.71 -16.16
CA LYS A 194 0.95 -12.61 -15.93
C LYS A 194 0.58 -13.21 -14.57
N SER A 195 -0.47 -12.67 -13.95
CA SER A 195 -1.11 -13.36 -12.84
C SER A 195 -1.65 -14.72 -13.28
N VAL A 196 -1.54 -15.71 -12.39
CA VAL A 196 -2.04 -17.07 -12.61
C VAL A 196 -3.19 -17.29 -11.64
N GLY A 197 -4.41 -17.44 -12.16
CA GLY A 197 -5.62 -17.53 -11.34
C GLY A 197 -5.85 -16.31 -10.44
N GLY A 198 -5.42 -15.11 -10.88
CA GLY A 198 -5.51 -13.87 -10.09
C GLY A 198 -4.40 -13.69 -9.05
N ARG A 199 -3.51 -14.67 -8.88
CA ARG A 199 -2.33 -14.58 -8.02
C ARG A 199 -1.12 -14.03 -8.75
N TRP A 200 -0.38 -13.14 -8.08
CA TRP A 200 0.78 -12.43 -8.65
C TRP A 200 2.13 -12.99 -8.19
N ASP A 201 2.12 -13.94 -7.26
CA ASP A 201 3.30 -14.47 -6.56
C ASP A 201 3.59 -15.95 -6.88
N VAL A 202 2.87 -16.54 -7.85
CA VAL A 202 2.91 -18.00 -8.12
C VAL A 202 4.31 -18.52 -8.46
N LYS A 203 5.17 -17.68 -9.03
CA LYS A 203 6.55 -18.02 -9.41
C LYS A 203 7.60 -17.35 -8.52
N CYS A 204 7.17 -16.84 -7.36
CA CYS A 204 8.01 -16.04 -6.48
C CYS A 204 8.36 -16.81 -5.21
N ARG A 205 9.56 -16.57 -4.68
CA ARG A 205 10.06 -17.11 -3.41
C ARG A 205 9.38 -16.49 -2.20
N VAL A 206 8.78 -15.31 -2.38
CA VAL A 206 8.01 -14.60 -1.35
C VAL A 206 6.54 -14.53 -1.79
N ARG A 207 5.62 -14.76 -0.83
CA ARG A 207 4.19 -14.50 -1.07
C ARG A 207 3.95 -13.00 -1.12
N HIS A 208 3.14 -12.56 -2.07
CA HIS A 208 2.77 -11.15 -2.18
C HIS A 208 1.54 -10.88 -3.06
N GLY A 209 0.95 -9.71 -2.86
CA GLY A 209 -0.16 -9.20 -3.66
C GLY A 209 0.24 -8.51 -4.96
N GLN A 210 -0.78 -7.95 -5.62
CA GLN A 210 -0.64 -7.19 -6.87
C GLN A 210 0.21 -5.94 -6.72
N GLN A 211 0.07 -5.22 -5.60
CA GLN A 211 0.79 -3.96 -5.39
C GLN A 211 2.29 -4.19 -5.32
N THR A 212 2.73 -5.22 -4.59
CA THR A 212 4.13 -5.66 -4.54
C THR A 212 4.68 -5.98 -5.93
N TRP A 213 3.93 -6.74 -6.75
CA TRP A 213 4.30 -7.00 -8.14
C TRP A 213 4.43 -5.71 -8.95
N TYR A 214 3.47 -4.79 -8.79
CA TYR A 214 3.41 -3.53 -9.54
C TYR A 214 4.60 -2.62 -9.26
N VAL A 215 4.96 -2.45 -7.98
CA VAL A 215 6.06 -1.58 -7.57
C VAL A 215 7.43 -2.24 -7.77
N SER A 216 7.51 -3.57 -7.78
CA SER A 216 8.75 -4.32 -8.06
C SER A 216 9.06 -4.41 -9.56
N TRP A 217 8.30 -3.73 -10.42
CA TRP A 217 8.43 -3.81 -11.87
C TRP A 217 9.61 -2.98 -12.40
N CYS A 218 10.54 -3.64 -13.09
CA CYS A 218 11.72 -3.03 -13.71
C CYS A 218 11.65 -2.97 -15.25
N GLY A 219 10.51 -3.31 -15.85
CA GLY A 219 10.28 -3.29 -17.31
C GLY A 219 9.63 -1.99 -17.81
N ARG A 220 9.22 -1.96 -19.09
CA ARG A 220 8.48 -0.83 -19.69
C ARG A 220 7.09 -0.67 -19.07
N ASP A 221 6.63 0.55 -18.84
CA ASP A 221 5.31 0.80 -18.21
C ASP A 221 4.14 0.34 -19.08
N GLU A 222 4.21 0.55 -20.39
CA GLU A 222 3.14 0.14 -21.34
C GLU A 222 2.78 -1.35 -21.20
N HIS A 223 3.79 -2.19 -20.98
CA HIS A 223 3.60 -3.63 -20.76
C HIS A 223 2.96 -3.92 -19.42
N ARG A 224 3.40 -3.25 -18.35
CA ARG A 224 2.80 -3.34 -17.03
C ARG A 224 1.30 -3.02 -17.10
N GLN A 225 0.95 -1.91 -17.78
CA GLN A 225 -0.45 -1.49 -17.97
C GLN A 225 -1.26 -2.52 -18.76
N LYS A 226 -0.68 -3.12 -19.81
CA LYS A 226 -1.34 -4.18 -20.57
C LYS A 226 -1.65 -5.41 -19.70
N LEU A 227 -0.70 -5.86 -18.89
CA LEU A 227 -0.87 -7.01 -17.99
C LEU A 227 -1.95 -6.75 -16.92
N LEU A 228 -2.00 -5.53 -16.38
CA LEU A 228 -3.05 -5.10 -15.45
C LEU A 228 -4.44 -5.11 -16.09
N LYS A 229 -4.58 -4.57 -17.30
CA LYS A 229 -5.85 -4.56 -18.04
C LYS A 229 -6.33 -5.98 -18.33
N GLU A 230 -5.45 -6.87 -18.77
CA GLU A 230 -5.78 -8.28 -19.02
C GLU A 230 -6.23 -9.01 -17.74
N ALA A 231 -5.56 -8.77 -16.61
CA ALA A 231 -5.94 -9.35 -15.33
C ALA A 231 -7.31 -8.82 -14.83
N GLY A 232 -7.57 -7.53 -15.00
CA GLY A 232 -8.86 -6.90 -14.67
C GLY A 232 -10.01 -7.42 -15.51
N ALA A 233 -9.80 -7.62 -16.82
CA ALA A 233 -10.80 -8.21 -17.71
C ALA A 233 -11.17 -9.64 -17.28
N LYS A 234 -10.18 -10.49 -16.97
CA LYS A 234 -10.43 -11.86 -16.50
C LYS A 234 -11.18 -11.93 -15.17
N ARG A 235 -10.94 -10.99 -14.26
CA ARG A 235 -11.70 -10.88 -13.00
C ARG A 235 -13.19 -10.58 -13.23
N LYS A 236 -13.51 -9.73 -14.21
CA LYS A 236 -14.91 -9.42 -14.56
C LYS A 236 -15.63 -10.56 -15.28
N CYS A 237 -14.90 -11.48 -15.91
CA CYS A 237 -15.46 -12.63 -16.64
C CYS A 237 -15.60 -13.90 -15.80
N LEU A 238 -15.11 -13.93 -14.55
CA LEU A 238 -15.37 -15.03 -13.62
C LEU A 238 -16.73 -14.78 -12.93
N PRO A 239 -17.68 -15.72 -12.98
CA PRO A 239 -18.92 -15.58 -12.23
C PRO A 239 -18.57 -15.49 -10.75
N THR A 240 -19.17 -14.53 -10.04
CA THR A 240 -19.17 -14.44 -8.58
C THR A 240 -19.79 -15.72 -8.02
N ALA A 241 -18.95 -16.70 -7.72
CA ALA A 241 -19.38 -17.92 -7.05
C ALA A 241 -19.70 -17.58 -5.58
N GLY A 242 -20.99 -17.44 -5.29
CA GLY A 242 -21.62 -17.74 -4.01
C GLY A 242 -21.31 -16.81 -2.83
N MET A 243 -22.00 -15.68 -2.74
CA MET A 243 -22.63 -15.32 -1.45
C MET A 243 -23.99 -16.00 -1.49
N LEU A 244 -24.09 -17.15 -0.82
CA LEU A 244 -25.39 -17.73 -0.48
C LEU A 244 -25.86 -16.99 0.77
N ASP A 245 -27.05 -16.41 0.61
CA ASP A 245 -27.93 -16.01 1.69
C ASP A 245 -28.17 -17.20 2.63
N ASP A 246 -28.02 -16.96 3.92
CA ASP A 246 -28.82 -17.49 5.03
C ASP A 246 -28.73 -16.50 6.20
#